data_AF-X1VDR9-F1
#
_entry.id   AF-X1VDR9-F1
#
_cell.length_a   1.000
_cell.length_b   1.000
_cell.length_c   1.000
_cell.angle_alpha   90.00
_cell.angle_beta   90.00
_cell.angle_gamma   90.00
#
_symmetry.space_group_name_H-M   'P 1'
#
loop_
_entity.id
_entity.type
_entity.pdbx_description
1 polymer ?
#
loop_
_entity_poly.entity_id
_entity_poly.type
_entity_poly.pdbx_seq_one_letter_code
_entity_poly.pdbx_strand_id
1 'polypeptide(L)' 'MIVVGIYKDNAKQFAGKVIIDDWKNFTRRLRYYYSNIFTVKEKILNGGIIELPYISLMKDRRCKA' A
#
# COMPACT_ATOMS: atom_id res chain seq x y z
N MET A 1 -7.03 3.77 8.32
CA MET A 1 -5.58 3.53 8.55
C MET A 1 -4.86 4.17 7.40
N ILE A 2 -3.94 5.08 7.67
CA ILE A 2 -3.18 5.72 6.60
C ILE A 2 -2.14 4.73 6.06
N VAL A 3 -2.15 4.58 4.74
CA VAL A 3 -1.22 3.74 3.99
C VAL A 3 -0.43 4.63 3.05
N VAL A 4 0.87 4.42 3.06
CA VAL A 4 1.81 5.06 2.14
C VAL A 4 2.08 4.10 1.00
N GLY A 5 1.87 4.56 -0.22
CA GLY A 5 2.22 3.87 -1.45
C GLY A 5 3.36 4.58 -2.15
N ILE A 6 4.43 3.85 -2.48
CA ILE A 6 5.56 4.37 -3.26
C ILE A 6 5.55 3.68 -4.61
N TYR A 7 5.42 4.46 -5.68
CA TYR A 7 5.48 3.92 -7.03
C TYR A 7 6.91 3.54 -7.40
N LYS A 8 7.07 2.32 -7.91
CA LYS A 8 8.35 1.75 -8.32
C LYS A 8 8.84 2.36 -9.64
N ASP A 9 10.10 2.12 -9.98
CA ASP A 9 10.72 2.64 -11.20
C ASP A 9 10.01 2.18 -12.49
N ASN A 10 9.41 0.98 -12.45
CA ASN A 10 8.64 0.44 -13.56
C ASN A 10 7.25 1.12 -13.75
N ALA A 11 6.87 2.08 -12.91
CA ALA A 11 5.62 2.82 -13.00
C ALA A 11 5.67 4.00 -14.00
N LYS A 12 6.72 4.10 -14.82
CA LYS A 12 6.92 5.12 -15.87
C LYS A 12 6.79 6.54 -15.29
N GLN A 13 5.80 7.31 -15.75
CA GLN A 13 5.56 8.71 -15.33
C GLN A 13 5.16 8.86 -13.85
N PHE A 14 4.88 7.76 -13.16
CA PHE A 14 4.58 7.74 -11.73
C PHE A 14 5.75 7.29 -10.87
N ALA A 15 6.88 6.87 -11.46
CA ALA A 15 8.06 6.40 -10.72
C ALA A 15 8.50 7.43 -9.66
N GLY A 16 8.77 6.95 -8.44
CA GLY A 16 9.21 7.78 -7.32
C GLY A 16 8.10 8.63 -6.67
N LYS A 17 6.88 8.66 -7.22
CA LYS A 17 5.77 9.38 -6.58
C LYS A 17 5.30 8.63 -5.32
N VAL A 18 4.95 9.41 -4.31
CA VAL A 18 4.37 8.93 -3.06
C VAL A 18 2.89 9.29 -3.03
N ILE A 19 2.06 8.31 -2.70
CA ILE A 19 0.64 8.51 -2.43
C ILE A 19 0.37 8.14 -0.97
N ILE A 20 -0.41 8.97 -0.29
CA ILE A 20 -0.80 8.76 1.10
C ILE A 20 -2.31 8.81 1.12
N ASP A 21 -2.94 7.71 1.53
CA ASP A 21 -4.40 7.62 1.51
C ASP A 21 -4.91 6.62 2.57
N ASP A 22 -6.22 6.64 2.85
CA ASP A 22 -6.83 5.66 3.74
C ASP A 22 -6.85 4.27 3.10
N TRP A 23 -6.62 3.25 3.92
CA TRP A 23 -6.78 1.84 3.59
C TRP A 23 -8.01 1.53 2.73
N LYS A 24 -9.17 2.13 3.05
CA LYS A 24 -10.42 1.95 2.29
C LYS A 24 -10.24 2.24 0.81
N ASN A 25 -9.51 3.30 0.44
CA ASN A 25 -9.25 3.66 -0.96
C ASN A 25 -8.33 2.65 -1.65
N PHE A 26 -7.38 2.07 -0.94
CA PHE A 26 -6.51 1.00 -1.45
C PHE A 26 -7.21 -0.37 -1.57
N THR A 27 -8.25 -0.65 -0.76
CA THR A 27 -8.92 -1.97 -0.79
C THR A 27 -9.44 -2.35 -2.18
N ARG A 28 -9.98 -1.39 -2.94
CA ARG A 28 -10.50 -1.66 -4.29
C ARG A 28 -9.40 -2.14 -5.24
N ARG A 29 -8.20 -1.55 -5.14
CA ARG A 29 -7.04 -1.95 -5.96
C ARG A 29 -6.48 -3.29 -5.51
N LEU A 30 -6.40 -3.51 -4.20
CA LEU A 30 -5.85 -4.76 -3.63
C LEU A 30 -6.69 -5.98 -3.95
N ARG A 31 -8.02 -5.84 -4.12
CA ARG A 31 -8.92 -6.93 -4.53
C ARG A 31 -8.57 -7.57 -5.86
N TYR A 32 -7.89 -6.86 -6.76
CA TYR A 32 -7.44 -7.44 -8.03
C TYR A 32 -6.25 -8.40 -7.86
N TYR A 33 -5.51 -8.30 -6.76
CA TYR A 33 -4.27 -9.05 -6.53
C TYR A 33 -4.41 -10.08 -5.40
N TYR A 34 -5.32 -9.85 -4.45
CA TYR A 34 -5.46 -10.68 -3.27
C TYR A 34 -6.94 -11.02 -3.05
N SER A 35 -7.22 -12.32 -2.89
CA SER A 35 -8.54 -12.82 -2.49
C SER A 35 -8.85 -12.48 -1.03
N ASN A 36 -7.87 -12.57 -0.14
CA ASN A 36 -8.01 -12.25 1.28
C ASN A 36 -7.31 -10.93 1.66
N ILE A 37 -8.08 -9.84 1.63
CA ILE A 37 -7.62 -8.49 1.99
C ILE A 37 -7.29 -8.36 3.48
N PHE A 38 -7.92 -9.15 4.35
CA PHE A 38 -7.71 -9.05 5.79
C PHE A 38 -6.28 -9.45 6.16
N THR A 39 -5.76 -10.52 5.57
CA THR A 39 -4.36 -10.95 5.75
C THR A 39 -3.37 -9.88 5.27
N VAL A 40 -3.69 -9.19 4.17
CA VAL A 40 -2.88 -8.07 3.68
C VAL A 40 -2.89 -6.91 4.67
N LYS A 41 -4.06 -6.59 5.24
CA LYS A 41 -4.22 -5.55 6.26
C LYS A 41 -3.38 -5.85 7.50
N GLU A 42 -3.44 -7.08 8.01
CA GLU A 42 -2.65 -7.52 9.16
C GLU A 42 -1.15 -7.41 8.90
N LYS A 43 -0.69 -7.87 7.72
CA LYS A 43 0.71 -7.76 7.33
C LYS A 43 1.19 -6.30 7.33
N ILE A 44 0.39 -5.37 6.81
CA ILE A 44 0.70 -3.93 6.84
C ILE A 44 0.71 -3.38 8.27
N LEU A 45 -0.27 -3.76 9.09
CA LEU A 45 -0.37 -3.32 10.49
C LEU A 45 0.86 -3.74 11.31
N ASN A 46 1.38 -4.93 11.05
CA ASN A 46 2.58 -5.49 11.67
C ASN A 46 3.88 -4.90 11.10
N GLY A 47 3.80 -3.85 10.26
CA GLY A 47 4.95 -3.16 9.69
C GLY A 47 5.51 -3.80 8.41
N GLY A 48 4.84 -4.82 7.88
CA GLY A 48 5.18 -5.45 6.62
C GLY A 48 4.89 -4.55 5.41
N ILE A 49 5.66 -4.77 4.35
CA ILE A 49 5.50 -4.09 3.07
C ILE A 49 4.75 -5.03 2.11
N ILE A 50 3.78 -4.48 1.38
CA ILE A 50 3.06 -5.19 0.33
C ILE A 50 3.58 -4.71 -1.02
N GLU A 51 4.23 -5.63 -1.71
CA GLU A 51 4.76 -5.42 -3.04
C GLU A 51 3.66 -5.70 -4.07
N LEU A 52 3.21 -4.67 -4.78
CA LEU A 52 2.41 -4.80 -6.00
C LEU A 52 3.31 -4.57 -7.22
N PRO A 53 2.86 -4.89 -8.45
CA PRO A 53 3.70 -4.76 -9.64
C PRO A 53 4.32 -3.36 -9.83
N TYR A 54 3.58 -2.30 -9.52
CA TYR A 54 3.99 -0.91 -9.77
C TYR A 54 4.08 -0.04 -8.51
N ILE A 55 3.70 -0.56 -7.35
CA ILE A 55 3.60 0.21 -6.12
C ILE A 55 3.93 -0.67 -4.92
N SER A 56 4.64 -0.12 -3.94
CA SER A 56 4.88 -0.76 -2.64
C SER A 56 4.04 -0.04 -1.58
N LEU A 57 3.21 -0.79 -0.86
CA LEU A 57 2.32 -0.26 0.17
C LEU A 57 2.86 -0.59 1.56
N MET A 58 2.81 0.39 2.47
CA MET A 58 3.23 0.24 3.85
C MET A 58 2.37 1.11 4.78
N LYS A 59 2.35 0.75 6.06
CA LYS A 59 1.69 1.57 7.09
C LYS A 59 2.43 2.90 7.22
N ASP A 60 1.70 4.00 7.30
CA ASP A 60 2.32 5.27 7.70
C ASP A 60 2.84 5.16 9.14
N ARG A 61 4.16 5.34 9.30
CA ARG A 61 4.85 5.28 10.60
C ARG A 61 4.88 6.63 11.32
N ARG A 62 4.53 7.73 10.65
CA ARG A 62 4.48 9.09 11.23
C ARG A 62 3.22 9.31 12.03
N CYS A 63 2.13 8.64 11.66
CA CYS A 63 0.94 8.54 12.49
C CYS A 63 1.21 7.59 13.65
N LYS A 64 1.79 8.11 14.73
CA LYS A 64 1.76 7.47 16.05
C LYS A 64 0.28 7.36 16.47
N ALA A 65 -0.21 6.13 16.59
CA ALA A 65 -1.38 5.83 17.39
C ALA A 65 -0.95 5.71 18.86
#